data_AF-A0A8B3NDY5-F1
#
_entry.id   AF-A0A8B3NDY5-F1
#
_cell.length_a   1.000
_cell.length_b   1.000
_cell.length_c   1.000
_cell.angle_alpha   90.00
_cell.angle_beta   90.00
_cell.angle_gamma   90.00
#
_symmetry.space_group_name_H-M   'P 1'
#
loop_
_entity.id
_entity.type
_entity.pdbx_description
1 polymer ?
#
loop_
_entity_poly.entity_id
_entity_poly.type
_entity_poly.pdbx_seq_one_letter_code
_entity_poly.pdbx_strand_id
1 'polypeptide(L)' 'MTGEREIELILSAAAWLAATPKNLRPRPAVVELKERFGLNPAQCCAAIRQHHFDSDSRGGAANGCT' A
#
# COMPACT_ATOMS: atom_id res chain seq x y z
N MET A 1 -15.98 -2.75 -18.51
CA MET A 1 -14.55 -2.55 -18.21
C MET A 1 -14.25 -3.29 -16.92
N THR A 2 -13.20 -4.10 -16.95
CA THR A 2 -13.00 -5.36 -16.20
C THR A 2 -12.51 -5.15 -14.77
N GLY A 3 -13.21 -5.72 -13.79
CA GLY A 3 -12.84 -5.65 -12.36
C GLY A 3 -11.47 -6.23 -12.03
N GLU A 4 -10.93 -7.11 -12.88
CA GLU A 4 -9.56 -7.64 -12.77
C GLU A 4 -8.50 -6.54 -12.85
N ARG A 5 -8.71 -5.52 -13.69
CA ARG A 5 -7.76 -4.41 -13.84
C ARG A 5 -7.68 -3.55 -12.58
N GLU A 6 -8.81 -3.36 -11.90
CA GLU A 6 -8.86 -2.62 -10.64
C GLU A 6 -8.10 -3.35 -9.53
N ILE A 7 -8.20 -4.68 -9.49
CA ILE A 7 -7.47 -5.51 -8.51
C ILE A 7 -5.95 -5.41 -8.75
N GLU A 8 -5.49 -5.49 -9.99
CA GLU A 8 -4.06 -5.31 -10.33
C GLU A 8 -3.54 -3.94 -9.90
N LEU A 9 -4.34 -2.88 -10.05
CA LEU A 9 -3.95 -1.53 -9.63
C LEU A 9 -3.84 -1.42 -8.10
N ILE A 10 -4.77 -2.03 -7.36
CA ILE A 10 -4.73 -2.07 -5.89
C ILE A 10 -3.48 -2.84 -5.40
N LEU A 11 -3.16 -3.98 -6.02
CA LEU A 11 -1.97 -4.76 -5.69
C LEU A 11 -0.68 -4.01 -6.02
N SER A 12 -0.62 -3.36 -7.19
CA SER A 12 0.52 -2.53 -7.60
C SER A 12 0.73 -1.36 -6.65
N ALA A 13 -0.36 -0.71 -6.24
CA ALA A 13 -0.34 0.34 -5.23
C ALA A 13 0.17 -0.16 -3.87
N ALA A 14 -0.31 -1.31 -3.41
CA ALA A 14 0.14 -1.91 -2.15
C ALA A 14 1.64 -2.28 -2.18
N ALA A 15 2.11 -2.83 -3.31
CA ALA A 15 3.54 -3.12 -3.53
C ALA A 15 4.39 -1.84 -3.54
N TRP A 16 3.91 -0.76 -4.16
CA TRP A 16 4.59 0.53 -4.14
C TRP A 16 4.66 1.12 -2.71
N LEU A 17 3.59 0.98 -1.93
CA LEU A 17 3.59 1.36 -0.50
C LEU A 17 4.60 0.54 0.30
N ALA A 18 4.77 -0.75 -0.01
CA ALA A 18 5.75 -1.63 0.65
C ALA A 18 7.20 -1.26 0.28
N ALA A 19 7.42 -0.91 -1.00
CA ALA A 19 8.71 -0.46 -1.50
C ALA A 19 9.09 0.94 -0.98
N THR A 20 8.10 1.80 -0.68
CA THR A 20 8.33 3.18 -0.23
C THR A 20 8.08 3.30 1.29
N PRO A 21 9.15 3.29 2.12
CA PRO A 21 9.01 3.33 3.58
C PRO A 21 8.35 4.64 4.05
N LYS A 22 7.67 4.58 5.19
CA LYS A 22 6.86 5.69 5.75
C LYS A 22 7.61 7.02 5.89
N ASN A 23 8.94 7.00 6.00
CA ASN A 23 9.79 8.20 6.10
C ASN A 23 9.95 8.97 4.77
N LEU A 24 9.77 8.31 3.63
CA LEU A 24 9.87 8.94 2.30
C LEU A 24 8.51 9.29 1.70
N ARG A 25 7.41 8.94 2.38
CA ARG A 25 6.07 9.18 1.86
C ARG A 25 5.63 10.63 2.12
N PRO A 26 5.37 11.43 1.06
CA PRO A 26 4.71 12.71 1.24
C PRO A 26 3.29 12.46 1.77
N ARG A 27 2.92 13.10 2.87
CA ARG A 27 1.56 13.01 3.41
C ARG A 27 0.68 13.95 2.56
N PRO A 28 -0.38 13.45 1.87
CA PRO A 28 -1.02 12.15 2.03
C PRO A 28 -0.67 11.13 0.92
N ALA A 29 -0.35 9.88 1.30
CA ALA A 29 -0.12 8.77 0.36
C ALA A 29 -1.34 8.46 -0.53
N VAL A 30 -2.55 8.80 -0.09
CA VAL A 30 -3.79 8.65 -0.87
C VAL A 30 -3.77 9.54 -2.12
N VAL A 31 -3.14 10.72 -2.05
CA VAL A 31 -3.04 11.65 -3.19
C VAL A 31 -2.13 11.08 -4.25
N GLU A 32 -0.94 10.60 -3.89
CA GLU A 32 -0.03 9.95 -4.86
C GLU A 32 -0.65 8.69 -5.47
N LEU A 33 -1.37 7.89 -4.69
CA LEU A 33 -2.04 6.70 -5.24
C LEU A 33 -3.13 7.07 -6.25
N LYS A 34 -3.86 8.15 -5.99
CA LYS A 34 -4.86 8.69 -6.92
C LYS A 34 -4.20 9.27 -8.17
N GLU A 35 -3.12 10.05 -8.02
CA GLU A 35 -2.43 10.71 -9.14
C GLU A 35 -1.61 9.73 -10.00
N ARG A 36 -0.94 8.74 -9.39
CA ARG A 36 -0.14 7.73 -10.13
C ARG A 36 -0.99 6.65 -10.76
N PHE A 37 -1.96 6.12 -10.03
CA PHE A 37 -2.69 4.91 -10.43
C PHE A 37 -4.14 5.18 -10.83
N GLY A 38 -4.64 6.42 -10.68
CA GLY A 38 -6.04 6.75 -11.00
C GLY A 38 -7.05 6.11 -10.05
N LEU A 39 -6.61 5.65 -8.88
CA LEU A 39 -7.44 4.90 -7.94
C LEU A 39 -8.45 5.79 -7.20
N ASN A 40 -9.63 5.22 -6.92
CA ASN A 40 -10.62 5.87 -6.08
C ASN A 40 -10.16 5.92 -4.61
N PRO A 41 -10.67 6.87 -3.80
CA PRO A 41 -10.32 6.99 -2.38
C PRO A 41 -10.54 5.68 -1.59
N ALA A 42 -11.61 4.96 -1.91
CA ALA A 42 -11.92 3.66 -1.31
C ALA A 42 -10.86 2.59 -1.64
N GLN A 43 -10.38 2.55 -2.88
CA GLN A 43 -9.34 1.62 -3.33
C GLN A 43 -7.97 1.98 -2.74
N CYS A 44 -7.66 3.27 -2.62
CA CYS A 44 -6.46 3.73 -1.91
C CYS A 44 -6.48 3.28 -0.45
N CYS A 45 -7.63 3.43 0.24
CA CYS A 45 -7.79 2.94 1.61
C CYS A 45 -7.65 1.41 1.71
N ALA A 46 -8.18 0.66 0.74
CA ALA A 46 -8.01 -0.79 0.67
C ALA A 46 -6.55 -1.20 0.50
N ALA A 47 -5.80 -0.56 -0.42
CA ALA A 47 -4.37 -0.80 -0.63
C ALA A 47 -3.53 -0.47 0.62
N ILE A 48 -3.83 0.65 1.30
CA ILE A 48 -3.14 1.04 2.54
C ILE A 48 -3.42 0.05 3.67
N ARG A 49 -4.68 -0.39 3.81
CA ARG A 49 -5.08 -1.40 4.80
C ARG A 49 -4.38 -2.74 4.53
N GLN A 50 -4.36 -3.19 3.27
CA GLN A 50 -3.68 -4.42 2.86
C GLN A 50 -2.18 -4.36 3.16
N HIS A 51 -1.53 -3.23 2.83
CA HIS A 51 -0.13 -3.00 3.14
C HIS A 51 0.15 -3.05 4.65
N HIS A 52 -0.69 -2.41 5.48
CA HIS A 52 -0.53 -2.47 6.93
C HIS A 52 -0.69 -3.88 7.49
N PHE A 53 -1.65 -4.66 6.98
CA PHE A 53 -1.86 -6.05 7.37
C PHE A 53 -0.66 -6.95 7.01
N ASP A 54 -0.11 -6.78 5.81
CA ASP A 54 1.07 -7.52 5.35
C ASP A 54 2.36 -7.11 6.11
N SER A 55 2.50 -5.81 6.40
CA SER A 55 3.64 -5.29 7.18
C SER A 55 3.63 -5.77 8.64
N ASP A 56 2.44 -5.85 9.25
CA ASP A 56 2.25 -6.37 10.61
C ASP A 56 2.58 -7.87 10.68
N SER A 57 2.15 -8.64 9.67
CA SER A 57 2.44 -10.07 9.55
C SER A 57 3.94 -10.37 9.39
N ARG A 58 4.71 -9.46 8.76
CA ARG A 58 6.18 -9.52 8.67
C ARG A 58 6.90 -8.89 9.88
N GLY A 59 6.18 -8.21 10.76
CA GLY A 59 6.73 -7.50 11.93
C GLY A 59 6.99 -8.37 13.16
N GLY A 60 6.65 -9.67 13.13
CA GLY A 60 6.81 -10.60 14.24
C GLY A 60 8.20 -11.25 14.40
N ALA A 61 9.25 -10.75 13.75
CA ALA A 61 10.60 -11.32 13.85
C ALA A 61 11.69 -10.23 13.86
N ALA A 62 11.62 -9.30 14.80
CA ALA A 62 12.75 -8.42 15.11
C ALA A 62 12.73 -8.05 16.59
N ASN A 63 12.98 -9.02 17.48
CA ASN A 63 13.60 -8.81 18.79
C ASN A 63 14.15 -10.15 19.29
N GLY A 64 15.43 -10.38 19.00
CA GLY A 64 16.20 -11.54 19.43
C GLY A 64 17.69 -11.33 19.11
N CYS A 65 18.20 -10.12 19.37
CA CYS A 65 19.63 -9.89 19.52
C CYS A 65 19.91 -9.76 21.02
N THR A 66 20.21 -10.88 21.66
CA THR A 66 21.08 -11.02 22.84
C THR A 66 21.46 -12.48 22.96
#